data_AF-A0A4P8WEX1-F1
#
_entry.id   AF-A0A4P8WEX1-F1
#
_cell.length_a   1.000
_cell.length_b   1.000
_cell.length_c   1.000
_cell.angle_alpha   90.00
_cell.angle_beta   90.00
_cell.angle_gamma   90.00
#
_symmetry.space_group_name_H-M   'P 1'
#
loop_
_entity.id
_entity.type
_entity.pdbx_description
1 polymer ?
#
loop_
_entity_poly.entity_id
_entity_poly.type
_entity_poly.pdbx_seq_one_letter_code
_entity_poly.pdbx_strand_id
1 'polypeptide(L)'
;MSPEHHRSTHLNRRSCLAATATAVAGAIGGAGTVGAASNDGYETVTVPAGEREVVRVDDGGTFENVLFDVTASGAAVTIVAYGSDWTIRNVAVRGQVDMGDEAVIGAADTHGGTSRIENVWIGDGAVYEEKGGTGIWVSPDHDGHLEIDRVNVQKMSDNGFYCSPPGTGCGGTVALRNCYAANSWIANYRLSSGIVEDCVAAVTDDRQYRKGRGVWAWPSGPVLVKGCQFAMNGHHYSFVPGANGEGSDIAAIETQWDDEFHGGWTDHHGGTVYFGGESGTDPQNTVPDGCPTSAAAAVEE
;
A
#
# COMPACT_ATOMS: atom_id res chain seq x y z
N MET A 1 29.88 4.94 -4.40
CA MET A 1 28.83 4.27 -5.17
C MET A 1 29.12 2.78 -5.11
N SER A 2 28.52 2.11 -4.12
CA SER A 2 28.55 0.64 -4.07
C SER A 2 27.51 0.13 -5.06
N PRO A 3 27.77 -0.93 -5.83
CA PRO A 3 26.76 -1.52 -6.70
C PRO A 3 25.67 -2.20 -5.86
N GLU A 4 24.44 -1.71 -5.94
CA GLU A 4 23.25 -2.40 -5.42
C GLU A 4 23.16 -3.79 -6.07
N HIS A 5 23.10 -4.84 -5.25
CA HIS A 5 22.84 -6.20 -5.72
C HIS A 5 21.34 -6.45 -5.62
N HIS A 6 20.67 -6.54 -6.77
CA HIS A 6 19.26 -6.92 -6.85
C HIS A 6 19.13 -8.43 -7.00
N ARG A 7 18.40 -9.07 -6.08
CA ARG A 7 17.97 -10.47 -6.22
C ARG A 7 16.54 -10.49 -6.77
N SER A 8 16.28 -11.28 -7.81
CA SER A 8 14.97 -11.31 -8.50
C SER A 8 14.40 -12.73 -8.57
N THR A 9 13.16 -12.90 -8.10
CA THR A 9 12.39 -14.15 -8.19
C THR A 9 11.12 -13.93 -9.02
N HIS A 10 10.75 -14.85 -9.92
CA HIS A 10 9.55 -14.77 -10.77
C HIS A 10 8.56 -15.90 -10.45
N LEU A 11 7.26 -15.58 -10.36
CA LEU A 11 6.17 -16.54 -10.09
C LEU A 11 5.14 -16.56 -11.23
N ASN A 12 4.74 -17.75 -11.68
CA ASN A 12 3.71 -17.98 -12.70
C ASN A 12 2.76 -19.12 -12.26
N ARG A 13 1.57 -19.26 -12.88
CA ARG A 13 0.42 -20.15 -12.57
C ARG A 13 0.74 -21.62 -12.24
N ARG A 14 1.96 -22.10 -12.48
CA ARG A 14 2.40 -23.49 -12.22
C ARG A 14 3.33 -23.65 -11.02
N SER A 15 3.72 -22.57 -10.33
CA SER A 15 4.79 -22.62 -9.33
C SER A 15 4.32 -22.82 -7.89
N CYS A 16 3.04 -22.65 -7.56
CA CYS A 16 2.57 -22.65 -6.17
C CYS A 16 2.38 -24.04 -5.52
N LEU A 17 2.81 -25.12 -6.17
CA LEU A 17 2.93 -26.47 -5.58
C LEU A 17 4.30 -27.13 -5.81
N ALA A 18 5.28 -26.38 -6.35
CA ALA A 18 6.64 -26.87 -6.61
C ALA A 18 7.72 -26.13 -5.80
N ALA A 19 7.34 -25.24 -4.87
CA ALA A 19 8.25 -24.71 -3.84
C ALA A 19 8.48 -25.70 -2.68
N THR A 20 7.87 -26.88 -2.72
CA THR A 20 8.26 -28.03 -1.90
C THR A 20 9.25 -28.91 -2.66
N ALA A 21 10.53 -28.76 -2.33
CA ALA A 21 11.64 -29.65 -2.68
C ALA A 21 12.07 -29.71 -4.16
N THR A 22 12.77 -28.67 -4.64
CA THR A 22 13.85 -28.91 -5.63
C THR A 22 15.10 -28.13 -5.24
N ALA A 23 16.02 -28.81 -4.57
CA ALA A 23 17.42 -28.38 -4.48
C ALA A 23 18.02 -28.40 -5.89
N VAL A 24 18.12 -27.24 -6.55
CA VAL A 24 18.98 -27.10 -7.74
C VAL A 24 20.40 -26.88 -7.23
N ALA A 25 21.17 -27.95 -7.28
CA ALA A 25 22.61 -27.93 -7.06
C ALA A 25 23.33 -27.29 -8.26
N GLY A 26 24.13 -26.25 -7.97
CA GLY A 26 25.19 -25.71 -8.83
C GLY A 26 24.83 -24.40 -9.57
N ALA A 27 25.62 -23.33 -9.53
CA ALA A 27 26.91 -23.09 -8.89
C ALA A 27 27.20 -21.56 -8.83
N ILE A 28 27.98 -21.19 -7.80
CA ILE A 28 28.80 -19.97 -7.63
C ILE A 28 28.09 -18.68 -7.11
N GLY A 29 28.12 -18.50 -5.78
CA GLY A 29 28.34 -17.19 -5.14
C GLY A 29 27.21 -16.63 -4.26
N GLY A 30 27.25 -16.89 -2.95
CA GLY A 30 26.46 -16.18 -1.93
C GLY A 30 25.34 -17.02 -1.30
N ALA A 31 25.56 -17.51 -0.08
CA ALA A 31 24.61 -18.32 0.67
C ALA A 31 23.52 -17.44 1.31
N GLY A 32 22.35 -17.34 0.67
CA GLY A 32 21.09 -17.00 1.31
C GLY A 32 20.24 -18.26 1.39
N THR A 33 20.02 -18.78 2.60
CA THR A 33 19.12 -19.91 2.83
C THR A 33 17.70 -19.48 2.47
N VAL A 34 17.13 -20.04 1.41
CA VAL A 34 15.67 -20.08 1.24
C VAL A 34 15.15 -20.89 2.42
N GLY A 35 14.44 -20.23 3.35
CA GLY A 35 13.91 -20.88 4.53
C GLY A 35 12.93 -21.96 4.09
N ALA A 36 13.06 -23.17 4.64
CA ALA A 36 11.95 -24.12 4.53
C ALA A 36 10.72 -23.48 5.19
N ALA A 37 9.54 -23.60 4.57
CA ALA A 37 8.28 -23.24 5.21
C ALA A 37 8.30 -23.79 6.65
N SER A 38 8.16 -22.90 7.64
CA SER A 38 8.17 -23.31 9.03
C SER A 38 6.87 -24.07 9.32
N ASN A 39 6.78 -24.73 10.48
CA ASN A 39 5.52 -25.33 10.93
C ASN A 39 4.40 -24.30 11.13
N ASP A 40 4.69 -23.01 10.95
CA ASP A 40 3.80 -21.88 11.23
C ASP A 40 2.95 -21.46 10.01
N GLY A 41 3.07 -22.15 8.87
CA GLY A 41 2.22 -21.92 7.69
C GLY A 41 2.67 -20.81 6.75
N TYR A 42 3.78 -20.12 7.06
CA TYR A 42 4.37 -19.06 6.23
C TYR A 42 5.90 -19.23 6.06
N GLU A 43 6.45 -18.58 5.03
CA GLU A 43 7.89 -18.47 4.80
C GLU A 43 8.43 -17.18 5.43
N THR A 44 9.57 -17.25 6.12
CA THR A 44 10.32 -16.04 6.52
C THR A 44 11.50 -15.81 5.58
N VAL A 45 11.54 -14.64 4.94
CA VAL A 45 12.64 -14.18 4.10
C VAL A 45 13.41 -13.10 4.84
N THR A 46 14.55 -13.45 5.42
CA THR A 46 15.47 -12.48 6.03
C THR A 46 16.31 -11.79 4.98
N VAL A 47 16.20 -10.46 4.88
CA VAL A 47 16.96 -9.64 3.95
C VAL A 47 18.22 -9.11 4.64
N PRO A 48 19.44 -9.36 4.10
CA PRO A 48 20.67 -8.87 4.70
C PRO A 48 20.81 -7.35 4.70
N ALA A 49 21.73 -6.85 5.52
CA ALA A 49 22.04 -5.43 5.59
C ALA A 49 22.51 -4.89 4.23
N GLY A 50 21.91 -3.78 3.79
CA GLY A 50 22.21 -3.14 2.50
C GLY A 50 21.74 -3.90 1.26
N GLU A 51 20.91 -4.94 1.42
CA GLU A 51 20.34 -5.70 0.32
C GLU A 51 18.85 -5.43 0.13
N ARG A 52 18.38 -5.66 -1.10
CA ARG A 52 16.95 -5.59 -1.42
C ARG A 52 16.48 -6.88 -2.08
N GLU A 53 15.43 -7.46 -1.52
CA GLU A 53 14.72 -8.58 -2.16
C GLU A 53 13.70 -8.03 -3.16
N VAL A 54 13.72 -8.55 -4.39
CA VAL A 54 12.73 -8.19 -5.42
C VAL A 54 11.94 -9.43 -5.84
N VAL A 55 10.63 -9.38 -5.64
CA VAL A 55 9.69 -10.44 -6.04
C VAL A 55 8.86 -9.96 -7.22
N ARG A 56 8.66 -10.82 -8.22
CA ARG A 56 7.81 -10.54 -9.38
C ARG A 56 6.63 -11.52 -9.45
N VAL A 57 5.43 -10.96 -9.59
CA VAL A 57 4.17 -11.68 -9.74
C VAL A 57 3.60 -11.35 -11.12
N ASP A 58 3.56 -12.35 -12.00
CA ASP A 58 3.10 -12.19 -13.37
C ASP A 58 1.63 -12.68 -13.52
N ASP A 59 1.10 -12.72 -14.75
CA ASP A 59 -0.27 -13.11 -15.09
C ASP A 59 -0.81 -14.36 -14.35
N GLY A 60 -1.88 -14.20 -13.59
CA GLY A 60 -2.51 -15.28 -12.83
C GLY A 60 -1.65 -15.83 -11.69
N GLY A 61 -0.53 -15.17 -11.36
CA GLY A 61 0.36 -15.57 -10.28
C GLY A 61 -0.28 -15.32 -8.91
N THR A 62 0.09 -16.15 -7.94
CA THR A 62 -0.25 -15.94 -6.53
C THR A 62 1.03 -15.88 -5.71
N PHE A 63 1.17 -14.84 -4.90
CA PHE A 63 2.24 -14.68 -3.94
C PHE A 63 1.65 -14.57 -2.54
N GLU A 64 1.97 -15.52 -1.67
CA GLU A 64 1.26 -15.65 -0.39
C GLU A 64 2.08 -16.23 0.75
N ASN A 65 1.63 -15.92 1.98
CA ASN A 65 2.14 -16.46 3.24
C ASN A 65 3.64 -16.23 3.41
N VAL A 66 4.06 -14.96 3.33
CA VAL A 66 5.47 -14.55 3.44
C VAL A 66 5.66 -13.42 4.43
N LEU A 67 6.57 -13.62 5.38
CA LEU A 67 7.13 -12.59 6.24
C LEU A 67 8.50 -12.17 5.72
N PHE A 68 8.62 -10.96 5.20
CA PHE A 68 9.92 -10.33 4.96
C PHE A 68 10.44 -9.72 6.26
N ASP A 69 11.65 -10.13 6.66
CA ASP A 69 12.38 -9.52 7.77
C ASP A 69 13.47 -8.61 7.21
N VAL A 70 13.18 -7.31 7.20
CA VAL A 70 14.06 -6.23 6.76
C VAL A 70 14.60 -5.43 7.96
N THR A 71 14.72 -6.05 9.14
CA THR A 71 15.23 -5.37 10.34
C THR A 71 16.71 -5.00 10.28
N ALA A 72 17.46 -5.55 9.33
CA ALA A 72 18.86 -5.19 9.10
C ALA A 72 18.97 -3.79 8.47
N SER A 73 20.00 -3.02 8.83
CA SER A 73 20.22 -1.67 8.30
C SER A 73 20.35 -1.69 6.78
N GLY A 74 19.63 -0.81 6.09
CA GLY A 74 19.66 -0.73 4.63
C GLY A 74 18.96 -1.90 3.92
N ALA A 75 18.25 -2.76 4.64
CA ALA A 75 17.50 -3.85 4.04
C ALA A 75 16.15 -3.35 3.52
N ALA A 76 15.70 -3.93 2.40
CA ALA A 76 14.42 -3.58 1.80
C ALA A 76 13.79 -4.74 1.02
N VAL A 77 12.53 -4.54 0.65
CA VAL A 77 11.80 -5.45 -0.24
C VAL A 77 10.96 -4.65 -1.22
N THR A 78 10.88 -5.14 -2.46
CA THR A 78 9.96 -4.64 -3.48
C THR A 78 9.24 -5.82 -4.13
N ILE A 79 7.92 -5.79 -4.14
CA ILE A 79 7.06 -6.74 -4.84
C ILE A 79 6.49 -6.04 -6.07
N VAL A 80 6.79 -6.57 -7.25
CA VAL A 80 6.32 -6.03 -8.53
C VAL A 80 5.27 -6.98 -9.08
N ALA A 81 4.02 -6.55 -9.13
CA ALA A 81 2.90 -7.34 -9.63
C ALA A 81 2.29 -6.67 -10.86
N TYR A 82 2.66 -7.17 -12.04
CA TYR A 82 2.27 -6.63 -13.34
C TYR A 82 1.77 -7.76 -14.22
N GLY A 83 0.74 -7.49 -14.99
CA GLY A 83 -0.01 -8.53 -15.71
C GLY A 83 -1.48 -8.44 -15.34
N SER A 84 -2.20 -9.56 -15.34
CA SER A 84 -3.63 -9.60 -15.02
C SER A 84 -3.97 -10.80 -14.15
N ASP A 85 -5.06 -10.68 -13.38
CA ASP A 85 -5.63 -11.73 -12.54
C ASP A 85 -4.66 -12.31 -11.50
N TRP A 86 -3.69 -11.51 -11.04
CA TRP A 86 -2.74 -11.92 -10.00
C TRP A 86 -3.28 -11.67 -8.60
N THR A 87 -2.68 -12.32 -7.60
CA THR A 87 -3.04 -12.16 -6.19
C THR A 87 -1.79 -12.07 -5.30
N ILE A 88 -1.75 -11.08 -4.43
CA ILE A 88 -0.83 -11.00 -3.28
C ILE A 88 -1.67 -11.14 -2.02
N ARG A 89 -1.34 -12.08 -1.13
CA ARG A 89 -2.07 -12.21 0.13
C ARG A 89 -1.27 -12.73 1.30
N ASN A 90 -1.63 -12.35 2.53
CA ASN A 90 -0.96 -12.80 3.74
C ASN A 90 0.56 -12.51 3.69
N VAL A 91 0.90 -11.24 3.47
CA VAL A 91 2.29 -10.79 3.35
C VAL A 91 2.58 -9.72 4.38
N ALA A 92 3.71 -9.85 5.07
CA ALA A 92 4.17 -8.87 6.04
C ALA A 92 5.58 -8.41 5.77
N VAL A 93 5.86 -7.14 6.07
CA VAL A 93 7.22 -6.57 6.07
C VAL A 93 7.53 -6.09 7.47
N ARG A 94 8.41 -6.82 8.18
CA ARG A 94 8.91 -6.48 9.51
C ARG A 94 10.20 -5.68 9.40
N GLY A 95 10.27 -4.54 10.08
CA GLY A 95 11.39 -3.61 10.01
C GLY A 95 11.11 -2.44 9.06
N GLN A 96 11.92 -1.38 9.20
CA GLN A 96 11.79 -0.20 8.34
C GLN A 96 12.47 -0.46 7.00
N VAL A 97 11.78 -0.17 5.89
CA VAL A 97 12.36 -0.28 4.55
C VAL A 97 13.25 0.92 4.23
N ASP A 98 14.45 0.65 3.71
CA ASP A 98 15.38 1.65 3.15
C ASP A 98 15.36 1.50 1.63
N MET A 99 14.47 2.22 0.96
CA MET A 99 14.16 1.94 -0.46
C MET A 99 14.34 3.10 -1.43
N GLY A 100 14.68 4.29 -0.95
CA GLY A 100 14.69 5.51 -1.74
C GLY A 100 13.29 5.85 -2.29
N ASP A 101 13.26 6.36 -3.51
CA ASP A 101 12.01 6.76 -4.19
C ASP A 101 11.18 5.59 -4.75
N GLU A 102 11.28 4.41 -4.14
CA GLU A 102 10.65 3.16 -4.61
C GLU A 102 9.43 2.78 -3.76
N ALA A 103 8.70 1.75 -4.19
CA ALA A 103 7.55 1.23 -3.45
C ALA A 103 7.83 -0.17 -2.86
N VAL A 104 7.18 -0.49 -1.73
CA VAL A 104 7.15 -1.87 -1.22
C VAL A 104 6.37 -2.76 -2.17
N ILE A 105 5.22 -2.28 -2.67
CA ILE A 105 4.45 -2.96 -3.72
C ILE A 105 4.24 -2.01 -4.90
N GLY A 106 4.74 -2.38 -6.07
CA GLY A 106 4.40 -1.76 -7.34
C GLY A 106 3.42 -2.66 -8.09
N ALA A 107 2.21 -2.16 -8.39
CA ALA A 107 1.11 -2.96 -8.90
C ALA A 107 0.49 -2.38 -10.18
N ALA A 108 0.08 -3.26 -11.09
CA ALA A 108 -0.80 -2.93 -12.21
C ALA A 108 -1.54 -4.18 -12.69
N ASP A 109 -2.86 -4.05 -12.88
CA ASP A 109 -3.58 -4.91 -13.83
C ASP A 109 -3.50 -4.26 -15.23
N THR A 110 -2.81 -4.91 -16.17
CA THR A 110 -2.46 -4.36 -17.50
C THR A 110 -3.13 -5.09 -18.67
N HIS A 111 -4.13 -5.93 -18.39
CA HIS A 111 -4.93 -6.60 -19.42
C HIS A 111 -6.44 -6.44 -19.19
N GLY A 112 -6.85 -5.42 -18.43
CA GLY A 112 -8.24 -5.12 -18.14
C GLY A 112 -8.94 -6.13 -17.20
N GLY A 113 -8.17 -6.94 -16.47
CA GLY A 113 -8.70 -7.97 -15.56
C GLY A 113 -8.98 -7.45 -14.16
N THR A 114 -8.99 -8.37 -13.19
CA THR A 114 -9.11 -8.02 -11.77
C THR A 114 -8.02 -8.69 -10.94
N SER A 115 -7.18 -7.87 -10.34
CA SER A 115 -6.08 -8.32 -9.50
C SER A 115 -6.30 -7.93 -8.04
N ARG A 116 -5.60 -8.60 -7.11
CA ARG A 116 -5.90 -8.54 -5.67
C ARG A 116 -4.67 -8.36 -4.79
N ILE A 117 -4.80 -7.50 -3.77
CA ILE A 117 -3.89 -7.41 -2.63
C ILE A 117 -4.75 -7.55 -1.36
N GLU A 118 -4.55 -8.59 -0.57
CA GLU A 118 -5.34 -8.81 0.65
C GLU A 118 -4.51 -9.20 1.88
N ASN A 119 -4.92 -8.78 3.07
CA ASN A 119 -4.28 -9.15 4.33
C ASN A 119 -2.75 -8.89 4.33
N VAL A 120 -2.37 -7.63 4.13
CA VAL A 120 -0.95 -7.22 4.03
C VAL A 120 -0.59 -6.23 5.13
N TRP A 121 0.59 -6.39 5.73
CA TRP A 121 1.10 -5.47 6.76
C TRP A 121 2.44 -4.84 6.40
N ILE A 122 2.46 -3.50 6.37
CA ILE A 122 3.62 -2.63 6.11
C ILE A 122 3.61 -1.48 7.15
N GLY A 123 3.57 -1.83 8.44
CA GLY A 123 3.32 -0.87 9.53
C GLY A 123 4.57 -0.25 10.18
N ASP A 124 5.75 -0.80 9.92
CA ASP A 124 7.02 -0.21 10.37
C ASP A 124 7.49 0.93 9.45
N GLY A 125 7.02 0.92 8.20
CA GLY A 125 7.17 2.01 7.24
C GLY A 125 8.56 2.16 6.66
N ALA A 126 8.82 3.32 6.06
CA ALA A 126 10.13 3.68 5.51
C ALA A 126 11.01 4.39 6.55
N VAL A 127 12.33 4.37 6.30
CA VAL A 127 13.31 5.18 7.03
C VAL A 127 12.84 6.65 7.06
N TYR A 128 12.86 7.26 8.25
CA TYR A 128 12.21 8.54 8.49
C TYR A 128 12.86 9.72 7.75
N GLU A 129 14.20 9.75 7.66
CA GLU A 129 14.92 10.84 6.97
C GLU A 129 14.93 10.69 5.44
N GLU A 130 14.54 9.53 4.94
CA GLU A 130 14.44 9.26 3.51
C GLU A 130 13.26 10.02 2.90
N LYS A 131 13.30 10.27 1.59
CA LYS A 131 12.17 10.79 0.83
C LYS A 131 11.80 9.76 -0.22
N GLY A 132 10.49 9.66 -0.50
CA GLY A 132 9.98 8.90 -1.64
C GLY A 132 9.48 7.50 -1.35
N GLY A 133 9.88 6.90 -0.22
CA GLY A 133 9.42 5.58 0.19
C GLY A 133 7.90 5.49 0.27
N THR A 134 7.32 4.73 -0.65
CA THR A 134 5.87 4.52 -0.82
C THR A 134 5.45 3.10 -0.41
N GLY A 135 4.28 2.97 0.23
CA GLY A 135 3.78 1.63 0.60
C GLY A 135 3.33 0.84 -0.62
N ILE A 136 2.24 1.29 -1.24
CA ILE A 136 1.69 0.69 -2.46
C ILE A 136 1.63 1.77 -3.54
N TRP A 137 2.21 1.49 -4.70
CA TRP A 137 2.12 2.34 -5.87
C TRP A 137 1.41 1.60 -7.01
N VAL A 138 0.46 2.27 -7.66
CA VAL A 138 -0.25 1.74 -8.82
C VAL A 138 0.24 2.44 -10.08
N SER A 139 0.71 1.64 -11.05
CA SER A 139 1.25 2.12 -12.31
C SER A 139 0.24 2.93 -13.11
N PRO A 140 0.67 3.98 -13.85
CA PRO A 140 -0.19 4.62 -14.86
C PRO A 140 -0.65 3.65 -15.95
N ASP A 141 0.05 2.54 -16.17
CA ASP A 141 -0.32 1.51 -17.16
C ASP A 141 -1.50 0.63 -16.69
N HIS A 142 -1.97 0.78 -15.45
CA HIS A 142 -3.10 0.01 -14.94
C HIS A 142 -4.39 0.38 -15.68
N ASP A 143 -4.99 -0.61 -16.35
CA ASP A 143 -6.20 -0.46 -17.18
C ASP A 143 -7.37 -1.35 -16.70
N GLY A 144 -7.13 -2.23 -15.72
CA GLY A 144 -8.14 -3.10 -15.11
C GLY A 144 -8.76 -2.58 -13.81
N HIS A 145 -9.08 -3.53 -12.92
CA HIS A 145 -9.56 -3.27 -11.56
C HIS A 145 -8.60 -3.87 -10.53
N LEU A 146 -8.25 -3.10 -9.50
CA LEU A 146 -7.45 -3.57 -8.37
C LEU A 146 -8.29 -3.57 -7.09
N GLU A 147 -8.48 -4.75 -6.49
CA GLU A 147 -9.10 -4.93 -5.18
C GLU A 147 -8.02 -4.98 -4.10
N ILE A 148 -8.09 -4.06 -3.14
CA ILE A 148 -7.19 -3.97 -1.99
C ILE A 148 -8.01 -4.07 -0.72
N ASP A 149 -7.83 -5.12 0.07
CA ASP A 149 -8.69 -5.43 1.22
C ASP A 149 -7.87 -5.84 2.46
N ARG A 150 -8.22 -5.34 3.64
CA ARG A 150 -7.49 -5.64 4.90
C ARG A 150 -5.99 -5.37 4.78
N VAL A 151 -5.60 -4.21 4.27
CA VAL A 151 -4.19 -3.81 4.14
C VAL A 151 -3.84 -2.70 5.11
N ASN A 152 -2.75 -2.88 5.85
CA ASN A 152 -2.24 -1.93 6.83
C ASN A 152 -0.91 -1.32 6.34
N VAL A 153 -0.91 -0.04 5.99
CA VAL A 153 0.29 0.70 5.55
C VAL A 153 0.52 1.89 6.46
N GLN A 154 1.70 1.99 7.07
CA GLN A 154 1.99 3.12 7.94
C GLN A 154 3.38 3.68 7.70
N LYS A 155 3.59 4.91 8.18
CA LYS A 155 4.92 5.50 8.34
C LYS A 155 5.71 5.47 7.03
N MET A 156 5.07 5.81 5.92
CA MET A 156 5.75 6.02 4.64
C MET A 156 6.32 7.42 4.54
N SER A 157 7.54 7.53 4.00
CA SER A 157 8.21 8.82 3.80
C SER A 157 7.66 9.55 2.57
N ASP A 158 6.78 8.92 1.78
CA ASP A 158 5.92 9.55 0.77
C ASP A 158 4.44 9.19 1.01
N ASN A 159 3.83 8.39 0.14
CA ASN A 159 2.41 8.01 0.20
C ASN A 159 2.24 6.62 0.85
N GLY A 160 1.13 6.42 1.56
CA GLY A 160 0.72 5.09 2.00
C GLY A 160 0.23 4.27 0.80
N PHE A 161 -0.95 4.63 0.31
CA PHE A 161 -1.56 4.10 -0.91
C PHE A 161 -1.50 5.15 -2.02
N TYR A 162 -0.60 4.97 -2.98
CA TYR A 162 -0.38 5.85 -4.14
C TYR A 162 -1.01 5.25 -5.40
N CYS A 163 -2.32 5.42 -5.51
CA CYS A 163 -3.18 4.84 -6.53
C CYS A 163 -3.71 5.86 -7.56
N SER A 164 -3.22 7.10 -7.57
CA SER A 164 -3.66 8.13 -8.52
C SER A 164 -3.04 8.14 -9.92
N PRO A 165 -1.84 7.58 -10.18
CA PRO A 165 -1.24 7.62 -11.52
C PRO A 165 -2.13 7.11 -12.68
N PRO A 166 -2.99 6.09 -12.51
CA PRO A 166 -3.89 5.62 -13.58
C PRO A 166 -4.79 6.72 -14.15
N GLY A 167 -5.15 7.74 -13.37
CA GLY A 167 -6.03 8.82 -13.82
C GLY A 167 -5.49 9.69 -14.94
N THR A 168 -4.17 9.77 -15.07
CA THR A 168 -3.49 10.41 -16.20
C THR A 168 -2.92 9.41 -17.21
N GLY A 169 -3.15 8.11 -16.96
CA GLY A 169 -2.69 6.99 -17.76
C GLY A 169 -3.86 6.22 -18.36
N CYS A 170 -3.90 4.90 -18.14
CA CYS A 170 -4.87 4.01 -18.76
C CYS A 170 -6.27 4.00 -18.10
N GLY A 171 -6.45 4.69 -16.97
CA GLY A 171 -7.77 4.87 -16.35
C GLY A 171 -8.31 3.68 -15.56
N GLY A 172 -7.47 2.72 -15.18
CA GLY A 172 -7.85 1.63 -14.27
C GLY A 172 -8.38 2.14 -12.93
N THR A 173 -9.14 1.28 -12.24
CA THR A 173 -9.88 1.64 -11.02
C THR A 173 -9.38 0.85 -9.81
N VAL A 174 -9.42 1.49 -8.63
CA VAL A 174 -8.97 0.85 -7.38
C VAL A 174 -10.08 0.85 -6.35
N ALA A 175 -10.30 -0.28 -5.70
CA ALA A 175 -11.19 -0.39 -4.55
C ALA A 175 -10.40 -0.76 -3.29
N LEU A 176 -10.35 0.16 -2.33
CA LEU A 176 -9.73 -0.02 -1.01
C LEU A 176 -10.83 -0.33 0.00
N ARG A 177 -10.74 -1.47 0.69
CA ARG A 177 -11.70 -1.92 1.70
C ARG A 177 -11.02 -2.33 3.00
N ASN A 178 -11.61 -1.98 4.13
CA ASN A 178 -11.12 -2.41 5.46
C ASN A 178 -9.61 -2.14 5.66
N CYS A 179 -9.07 -1.10 5.03
CA CYS A 179 -7.65 -0.79 5.09
C CYS A 179 -7.35 0.19 6.23
N TYR A 180 -6.14 0.12 6.76
CA TYR A 180 -5.63 1.08 7.73
C TYR A 180 -4.41 1.79 7.16
N ALA A 181 -4.43 3.12 7.18
CA ALA A 181 -3.32 3.96 6.77
C ALA A 181 -2.96 4.94 7.88
N ALA A 182 -1.69 5.05 8.24
CA ALA A 182 -1.29 6.05 9.23
C ALA A 182 0.08 6.65 9.01
N ASN A 183 0.21 7.94 9.35
CA ASN A 183 1.49 8.63 9.46
C ASN A 183 2.33 8.61 8.16
N SER A 184 1.71 8.59 6.98
CA SER A 184 2.43 8.80 5.71
C SER A 184 2.64 10.29 5.45
N TRP A 185 3.71 10.68 4.78
CA TRP A 185 4.06 12.10 4.60
C TRP A 185 3.10 12.87 3.68
N ILE A 186 2.82 12.34 2.49
CA ILE A 186 2.09 13.08 1.44
C ILE A 186 0.59 12.84 1.53
N ALA A 187 0.19 11.57 1.54
CA ALA A 187 -1.19 11.14 1.74
C ALA A 187 -1.23 9.71 2.27
N ASN A 188 -2.26 9.43 3.06
CA ASN A 188 -2.59 8.08 3.49
C ASN A 188 -3.23 7.32 2.33
N TYR A 189 -4.30 7.89 1.74
CA TYR A 189 -4.94 7.38 0.53
C TYR A 189 -4.86 8.43 -0.58
N ARG A 190 -4.31 8.05 -1.73
CA ARG A 190 -4.25 8.91 -2.92
C ARG A 190 -4.70 8.11 -4.11
N LEU A 191 -5.76 8.53 -4.77
CA LEU A 191 -6.38 7.80 -5.87
C LEU A 191 -7.04 8.75 -6.86
N SER A 192 -7.26 8.31 -8.09
CA SER A 192 -7.86 9.14 -9.14
C SER A 192 -9.30 8.76 -9.44
N SER A 193 -9.61 7.46 -9.48
CA SER A 193 -10.96 6.92 -9.65
C SER A 193 -11.09 5.62 -8.86
N GLY A 194 -12.20 5.48 -8.13
CA GLY A 194 -12.43 4.27 -7.32
C GLY A 194 -13.18 4.50 -6.02
N ILE A 195 -12.98 3.57 -5.08
CA ILE A 195 -13.69 3.52 -3.80
C ILE A 195 -12.70 3.37 -2.65
N VAL A 196 -12.95 4.10 -1.55
CA VAL A 196 -12.36 3.90 -0.22
C VAL A 196 -13.51 3.59 0.74
N GLU A 197 -13.66 2.33 1.14
CA GLU A 197 -14.79 1.85 1.93
C GLU A 197 -14.30 1.23 3.25
N ASP A 198 -14.92 1.59 4.36
CA ASP A 198 -14.63 1.05 5.70
C ASP A 198 -13.14 1.15 6.08
N CYS A 199 -12.46 2.18 5.59
CA CYS A 199 -11.04 2.42 5.81
C CYS A 199 -10.80 3.46 6.91
N VAL A 200 -9.60 3.42 7.50
CA VAL A 200 -9.17 4.39 8.50
C VAL A 200 -7.87 5.08 8.06
N ALA A 201 -7.86 6.42 8.11
CA ALA A 201 -6.65 7.23 8.00
C ALA A 201 -6.37 7.90 9.34
N ALA A 202 -5.13 7.84 9.83
CA ALA A 202 -4.77 8.48 11.09
C ALA A 202 -3.42 9.20 11.03
N VAL A 203 -3.33 10.33 11.73
CA VAL A 203 -2.05 10.99 12.03
C VAL A 203 -1.89 11.04 13.53
N THR A 204 -1.09 10.12 14.08
CA THR A 204 -0.79 10.02 15.51
C THR A 204 0.63 10.48 15.84
N ASP A 205 1.37 10.95 14.84
CA ASP A 205 2.77 11.29 14.92
C ASP A 205 2.97 12.71 14.39
N ASP A 206 3.36 13.62 15.29
CA ASP A 206 3.46 15.04 15.02
C ASP A 206 4.81 15.45 14.39
N ARG A 207 5.62 14.48 13.97
CA ARG A 207 6.85 14.74 13.22
C ARG A 207 6.54 15.27 11.82
N GLN A 208 7.43 16.11 11.28
CA GLN A 208 7.21 16.85 10.02
C GLN A 208 6.83 15.95 8.83
N TYR A 209 7.45 14.78 8.70
CA TYR A 209 7.27 13.87 7.56
C TYR A 209 6.24 12.75 7.83
N ARG A 210 5.27 13.01 8.73
CA ARG A 210 4.23 12.03 9.14
C ARG A 210 2.82 12.60 9.13
N LYS A 211 2.62 13.77 8.49
CA LYS A 211 1.38 14.59 8.55
C LYS A 211 0.63 14.67 7.21
N GLY A 212 0.52 13.55 6.50
CA GLY A 212 -0.13 13.51 5.19
C GLY A 212 -1.64 13.73 5.25
N ARG A 213 -2.24 13.89 4.07
CA ARG A 213 -3.70 13.98 3.86
C ARG A 213 -4.39 12.67 4.21
N GLY A 214 -5.68 12.73 4.55
CA GLY A 214 -6.53 11.53 4.67
C GLY A 214 -6.71 10.88 3.30
N VAL A 215 -7.58 11.45 2.48
CA VAL A 215 -7.80 11.12 1.08
C VAL A 215 -7.40 12.30 0.19
N TRP A 216 -6.59 12.02 -0.83
CA TRP A 216 -6.30 12.95 -1.92
C TRP A 216 -6.79 12.38 -3.26
N ALA A 217 -7.93 12.88 -3.73
CA ALA A 217 -8.53 12.49 -4.99
C ALA A 217 -7.93 13.33 -6.13
N TRP A 218 -7.15 12.70 -7.00
CA TRP A 218 -6.60 13.35 -8.19
C TRP A 218 -7.64 13.46 -9.32
N PRO A 219 -7.39 14.29 -10.35
CA PRO A 219 -8.24 14.39 -11.54
C PRO A 219 -8.47 13.03 -12.22
N SER A 220 -9.56 12.92 -13.00
CA SER A 220 -10.20 11.71 -13.57
C SER A 220 -11.27 11.02 -12.73
N GLY A 221 -11.67 11.63 -11.60
CA GLY A 221 -12.69 11.13 -10.68
C GLY A 221 -14.02 10.69 -11.30
N PRO A 222 -14.96 10.20 -10.47
CA PRO A 222 -15.05 10.48 -9.03
C PRO A 222 -14.36 9.44 -8.13
N VAL A 223 -14.15 9.84 -6.87
CA VAL A 223 -13.78 8.94 -5.77
C VAL A 223 -14.93 8.86 -4.77
N LEU A 224 -15.39 7.64 -4.48
CA LEU A 224 -16.35 7.37 -3.41
C LEU A 224 -15.62 7.05 -2.11
N VAL A 225 -15.94 7.76 -1.04
CA VAL A 225 -15.48 7.47 0.32
C VAL A 225 -16.69 7.09 1.16
N LYS A 226 -16.69 5.90 1.76
CA LYS A 226 -17.86 5.37 2.45
C LYS A 226 -17.48 4.68 3.77
N GLY A 227 -18.19 4.96 4.85
CA GLY A 227 -17.98 4.26 6.13
C GLY A 227 -16.62 4.52 6.78
N CYS A 228 -15.87 5.53 6.32
CA CYS A 228 -14.48 5.72 6.71
C CYS A 228 -14.32 6.53 8.00
N GLN A 229 -13.12 6.44 8.61
CA GLN A 229 -12.73 7.21 9.78
C GLN A 229 -11.40 7.94 9.53
N PHE A 230 -11.40 9.27 9.43
CA PHE A 230 -10.19 10.05 9.18
C PHE A 230 -9.79 10.89 10.40
N ALA A 231 -9.02 10.29 11.30
CA ALA A 231 -8.51 10.90 12.53
C ALA A 231 -7.18 11.64 12.28
N MET A 232 -7.27 12.83 11.67
CA MET A 232 -6.11 13.61 11.21
C MET A 232 -5.44 14.46 12.30
N ASN A 233 -6.05 14.57 13.48
CA ASN A 233 -5.58 15.27 14.68
C ASN A 233 -4.99 16.67 14.40
N GLY A 234 -5.71 17.49 13.63
CA GLY A 234 -5.38 18.87 13.32
C GLY A 234 -4.19 19.06 12.39
N HIS A 235 -3.65 18.00 11.80
CA HIS A 235 -2.39 18.06 11.05
C HIS A 235 -2.55 18.38 9.57
N HIS A 236 -3.62 17.91 8.92
CA HIS A 236 -3.88 18.15 7.50
C HIS A 236 -5.35 17.88 7.16
N TYR A 237 -5.76 18.27 5.94
CA TYR A 237 -7.06 17.93 5.38
C TYR A 237 -7.30 16.41 5.35
N SER A 238 -8.48 16.01 5.81
CA SER A 238 -9.07 14.68 5.65
C SER A 238 -9.47 14.41 4.19
N PHE A 239 -9.91 15.44 3.45
CA PHE A 239 -10.29 15.34 2.04
C PHE A 239 -9.63 16.43 1.19
N VAL A 240 -8.99 16.03 0.09
CA VAL A 240 -8.45 16.94 -0.91
C VAL A 240 -8.92 16.52 -2.30
N PRO A 241 -9.88 17.23 -2.90
CA PRO A 241 -10.30 17.01 -4.27
C PRO A 241 -9.45 17.85 -5.25
N GLY A 242 -8.84 17.19 -6.22
CA GLY A 242 -8.05 17.82 -7.28
C GLY A 242 -6.55 17.92 -7.00
N ALA A 243 -5.79 18.15 -8.06
CA ALA A 243 -4.35 18.35 -8.04
C ALA A 243 -3.91 19.08 -9.32
N ASN A 244 -2.72 19.69 -9.29
CA ASN A 244 -2.09 20.29 -10.48
C ASN A 244 -2.94 21.31 -11.24
N GLY A 245 -3.81 22.06 -10.55
CA GLY A 245 -4.68 23.05 -11.20
C GLY A 245 -6.01 22.50 -11.70
N GLU A 246 -6.26 21.20 -11.54
CA GLU A 246 -7.48 20.53 -11.99
C GLU A 246 -8.26 19.95 -10.79
N GLY A 247 -9.58 20.14 -10.81
CA GLY A 247 -10.49 19.62 -9.80
C GLY A 247 -10.77 18.13 -9.95
N SER A 248 -11.29 17.52 -8.89
CA SER A 248 -11.87 16.18 -8.88
C SER A 248 -13.08 16.17 -7.93
N ASP A 249 -13.87 15.10 -7.92
CA ASP A 249 -15.04 14.98 -7.05
C ASP A 249 -14.85 13.85 -6.05
N ILE A 250 -15.14 14.15 -4.78
CA ILE A 250 -15.24 13.16 -3.70
C ILE A 250 -16.69 13.10 -3.23
N ALA A 251 -17.29 11.92 -3.23
CA ALA A 251 -18.54 11.67 -2.51
C ALA A 251 -18.21 10.98 -1.18
N ALA A 252 -18.41 11.66 -0.05
CA ALA A 252 -18.19 11.14 1.29
C ALA A 252 -19.53 10.79 1.94
N ILE A 253 -19.76 9.51 2.22
CA ILE A 253 -21.03 9.00 2.77
C ILE A 253 -20.75 8.21 4.04
N GLU A 254 -21.56 8.42 5.09
CA GLU A 254 -21.41 7.68 6.37
C GLU A 254 -19.97 7.74 6.92
N THR A 255 -19.27 8.85 6.70
CA THR A 255 -17.83 8.97 6.98
C THR A 255 -17.61 9.99 8.09
N GLN A 256 -16.73 9.66 9.03
CA GLN A 256 -16.29 10.57 10.09
C GLN A 256 -14.91 11.13 9.77
N TRP A 257 -14.68 12.42 10.01
CA TRP A 257 -13.38 13.04 9.77
C TRP A 257 -13.03 14.11 10.80
N ASP A 258 -11.75 14.35 10.97
CA ASP A 258 -11.27 15.44 11.81
C ASP A 258 -11.39 16.77 11.06
N ASP A 259 -12.06 17.74 11.68
CA ASP A 259 -12.32 19.07 11.15
C ASP A 259 -11.43 20.18 11.74
N GLU A 260 -10.51 19.85 12.66
CA GLU A 260 -9.63 20.83 13.30
C GLU A 260 -8.75 21.57 12.28
N PHE A 261 -8.27 20.88 11.24
CA PHE A 261 -7.51 21.48 10.16
C PHE A 261 -8.42 22.07 9.08
N HIS A 262 -8.78 23.35 9.24
CA HIS A 262 -9.55 24.13 8.26
C HIS A 262 -10.90 23.48 7.87
N GLY A 263 -11.57 22.80 8.80
CA GLY A 263 -12.82 22.08 8.53
C GLY A 263 -12.61 20.67 7.98
N GLY A 264 -11.36 20.24 7.79
CA GLY A 264 -11.00 18.88 7.37
C GLY A 264 -11.07 18.64 5.86
N TRP A 265 -11.44 19.64 5.05
CA TRP A 265 -11.50 19.51 3.59
C TRP A 265 -11.22 20.82 2.87
N THR A 266 -11.07 20.75 1.55
CA THR A 266 -10.82 21.91 0.68
C THR A 266 -11.56 21.76 -0.66
N ASP A 267 -11.77 22.87 -1.37
CA ASP A 267 -12.34 22.96 -2.73
C ASP A 267 -11.29 23.43 -3.77
N HIS A 268 -10.00 23.25 -3.45
CA HIS A 268 -8.91 23.66 -4.32
C HIS A 268 -9.09 23.15 -5.75
N HIS A 269 -8.62 23.96 -6.70
CA HIS A 269 -8.64 23.64 -8.14
C HIS A 269 -10.05 23.44 -8.74
N GLY A 270 -11.11 23.85 -8.03
CA GLY A 270 -12.49 23.64 -8.46
C GLY A 270 -12.99 22.21 -8.20
N GLY A 271 -12.28 21.43 -7.39
CA GLY A 271 -12.75 20.15 -6.89
C GLY A 271 -13.81 20.31 -5.81
N THR A 272 -14.65 19.30 -5.62
CA THR A 272 -15.76 19.35 -4.66
C THR A 272 -15.79 18.09 -3.78
N VAL A 273 -16.20 18.27 -2.52
CA VAL A 273 -16.56 17.17 -1.62
C VAL A 273 -18.06 17.23 -1.34
N TYR A 274 -18.76 16.15 -1.65
CA TYR A 274 -20.19 15.99 -1.39
C TYR A 274 -20.38 15.10 -0.18
N PHE A 275 -20.93 15.65 0.90
CA PHE A 275 -21.21 14.90 2.12
C PHE A 275 -22.65 14.38 2.11
N GLY A 276 -22.83 13.11 2.45
CA GLY A 276 -24.14 12.45 2.53
C GLY A 276 -24.23 11.44 3.66
N GLY A 277 -25.45 10.96 3.96
CA GLY A 277 -25.69 9.99 5.02
C GLY A 277 -25.36 10.52 6.42
N GLU A 278 -25.06 9.61 7.35
CA GLU A 278 -24.67 9.92 8.74
C GLU A 278 -23.18 10.33 8.85
N SER A 279 -22.77 11.27 8.02
CA SER A 279 -21.41 11.83 8.01
C SER A 279 -21.23 12.86 9.14
N GLY A 280 -20.04 12.93 9.75
CA GLY A 280 -19.78 13.79 10.92
C GLY A 280 -18.30 14.00 11.24
N THR A 281 -18.01 14.63 12.38
CA THR A 281 -16.65 15.09 12.72
C THR A 281 -16.04 14.45 13.97
N ASP A 282 -16.46 13.24 14.32
CA ASP A 282 -15.95 12.49 15.48
C ASP A 282 -15.27 11.17 15.05
N PRO A 283 -14.14 11.25 14.31
CA PRO A 283 -13.50 10.07 13.75
C PRO A 283 -12.84 9.20 14.82
N GLN A 284 -12.92 7.89 14.64
CA GLN A 284 -12.27 6.92 15.51
C GLN A 284 -11.00 6.37 14.86
N ASN A 285 -9.90 6.37 15.61
CA ASN A 285 -8.66 5.72 15.17
C ASN A 285 -8.62 4.26 15.64
N THR A 286 -9.35 3.38 14.95
CA THR A 286 -9.35 1.94 15.21
C THR A 286 -9.00 1.20 13.92
N VAL A 287 -8.08 0.24 14.00
CA VAL A 287 -7.76 -0.62 12.85
C VAL A 287 -9.03 -1.40 12.49
N PRO A 288 -9.48 -1.41 11.21
CA PRO A 288 -10.69 -2.15 10.80
C PRO A 288 -10.64 -3.63 11.17
N ASP A 289 -11.81 -4.22 11.41
CA ASP A 289 -11.93 -5.64 11.73
C ASP A 289 -11.27 -6.52 10.65
N GLY A 290 -10.45 -7.47 11.07
CA GLY A 290 -9.68 -8.35 10.20
C GLY A 290 -8.46 -7.71 9.53
N CYS A 291 -8.29 -6.39 9.57
CA CYS A 291 -7.08 -5.75 9.07
C CYS A 291 -5.90 -6.04 10.01
N PRO A 292 -4.74 -6.50 9.49
CA PRO A 292 -3.65 -6.95 10.36
C PRO A 292 -3.09 -5.79 11.18
N THR A 293 -2.94 -6.00 12.49
CA THR A 293 -2.37 -4.98 13.40
C THR A 293 -0.85 -5.12 13.60
N SER A 294 -0.27 -6.23 13.13
CA SER A 294 1.15 -6.53 13.23
C SER A 294 1.60 -7.41 12.06
N ALA A 295 2.92 -7.54 11.87
CA ALA A 295 3.48 -8.45 10.88
C ALA A 295 3.01 -9.90 11.07
N ALA A 296 2.96 -10.38 12.32
CA ALA A 296 2.49 -11.72 12.66
C ALA A 296 1.00 -11.90 12.30
N ALA A 297 0.15 -10.92 12.62
CA ALA A 297 -1.28 -10.99 12.33
C ALA A 297 -1.61 -11.10 10.83
N ALA A 298 -0.71 -10.68 9.94
CA ALA A 298 -0.89 -10.81 8.50
C ALA A 298 -0.48 -12.18 7.94
N VAL A 299 0.27 -13.02 8.68
CA VAL A 299 0.82 -14.28 8.16
C VAL A 299 0.41 -15.53 8.96
N GLU A 300 -0.16 -15.35 10.15
CA GLU A 300 -0.54 -16.44 11.07
C GLU A 300 -2.04 -16.84 10.98
N GLU A 301 -2.74 -16.51 9.88
CA GLU A 301 -4.16 -16.88 9.67
C GLU A 301 -4.39 -18.37 9.34
#